data_AF-A0A2M7F0S0-F1
#
_entry.id   AF-A0A2M7F0S0-F1
#
_cell.length_a   1.000
_cell.length_b   1.000
_cell.length_c   1.000
_cell.angle_alpha   90.00
_cell.angle_beta   90.00
_cell.angle_gamma   90.00
#
_symmetry.space_group_name_H-M   'P 1'
#
loop_
_entity.id
_entity.type
_entity.pdbx_description
1 polymer ?
#
loop_
_entity_poly.entity_id
_entity_poly.type
_entity_poly.pdbx_seq_one_letter_code
_entity_poly.pdbx_strand_id
1 'polypeptide(L)'
;MVCRLRPGRCAARHMGHAVGAGARSAARGRPRHDRGAASGRSGPSLQRGGLSGDGGGAVNMQETFPTIAAAALEYAARGWHVFPAPPGEKKSHKSAEYSGGREWGATTDPAEIARDWQRWPQANVGIVCGPKSGLLVIEADTEAAHGTDGIGNLAALIAQNGPLPDTIEALSPSGSWHLYFKWPDGWDIGNSAGLVAPGVDVRGDGGMVIGVPSVKPGAAMPYRWKNPPPMFGLADCPEWLLNRCLKLPEKASPAGRLKIDTGGGSGGFWRNVNDAALAGLDAWAPALFPSAKKQATGGWRVSSRDLGRDLEEDLSLHPDGIQDFGPEITMTPIDVVQQFGGAAWPKDAALWLCDKLGKDPATLGWTHGGAATADGQPRPNAPDEIDLSQDALASDLGARSWDQNARHVASWGKWLFWTGTHWQADDRLDHLTQVRTYLRGRADELTGWAERKAAALDAEKEGEGDKLRRWAKDQARNMRSKNTVAAVESLARSNRASVARADAFDADPLLLGTPGGTVDLRTGDLRQAEPSDMIT
;
A
#
# COMPACT_ATOMS: atom_id res chain seq x y z
N MET A 1 65.82 11.42 -17.88
CA MET A 1 64.75 11.02 -18.82
C MET A 1 63.53 11.90 -18.50
N VAL A 2 63.43 13.11 -19.07
CA VAL A 2 62.76 13.44 -20.37
C VAL A 2 61.29 12.99 -20.33
N CYS A 3 60.21 13.77 -20.47
CA CYS A 3 59.87 15.17 -20.81
C CYS A 3 58.42 15.37 -20.27
N ARG A 4 58.02 16.45 -19.56
CA ARG A 4 57.56 17.76 -20.07
C ARG A 4 56.59 17.71 -21.28
N LEU A 5 55.30 18.03 -21.09
CA LEU A 5 54.63 19.30 -21.51
C LEU A 5 53.10 19.17 -21.62
N ARG A 6 52.48 20.36 -21.57
CA ARG A 6 51.08 20.72 -21.33
C ARG A 6 50.34 21.01 -22.69
N PRO A 7 49.14 21.63 -22.73
CA PRO A 7 48.01 21.33 -23.63
C PRO A 7 47.88 22.23 -24.89
N GLY A 8 46.93 21.92 -25.78
CA GLY A 8 46.36 22.81 -26.83
C GLY A 8 45.03 22.22 -27.33
N ARG A 9 43.87 22.89 -27.37
CA ARG A 9 43.39 24.08 -28.13
C ARG A 9 43.51 23.98 -29.66
N CYS A 10 42.36 23.92 -30.33
CA CYS A 10 41.94 24.62 -31.57
C CYS A 10 40.40 24.47 -31.64
N ALA A 11 39.51 25.48 -31.67
CA ALA A 11 39.40 26.75 -32.41
C ALA A 11 38.98 26.59 -33.89
N ALA A 12 37.66 26.79 -34.11
CA ALA A 12 36.98 27.62 -35.13
C ALA A 12 37.35 27.58 -36.63
N ARG A 13 36.30 27.45 -37.46
CA ARG A 13 35.96 28.19 -38.71
C ARG A 13 34.50 27.84 -39.04
N HIS A 14 33.47 28.70 -39.07
CA HIS A 14 33.20 29.97 -39.75
C HIS A 14 33.21 29.90 -41.29
N MET A 15 32.00 29.83 -41.87
CA MET A 15 31.43 30.61 -43.00
C MET A 15 29.90 30.40 -42.93
N GLY A 16 28.96 31.35 -43.04
CA GLY A 16 29.03 32.75 -43.45
C GLY A 16 28.08 33.01 -44.63
N HIS A 17 26.98 33.74 -44.37
CA HIS A 17 26.19 34.58 -45.30
C HIS A 17 25.33 33.89 -46.39
N ALA A 18 24.19 34.40 -46.88
CA ALA A 18 23.45 35.68 -46.74
C ALA A 18 22.06 35.52 -47.42
N VAL A 19 20.94 36.03 -46.86
CA VAL A 19 20.22 37.31 -47.16
C VAL A 19 19.08 37.22 -48.20
N GLY A 20 17.94 37.86 -47.88
CA GLY A 20 16.92 38.39 -48.81
C GLY A 20 15.48 38.02 -48.40
N ALA A 21 14.70 38.79 -47.62
CA ALA A 21 14.14 40.15 -47.79
C ALA A 21 12.86 40.24 -48.66
N GLY A 22 11.82 40.86 -48.08
CA GLY A 22 10.67 41.48 -48.76
C GLY A 22 9.41 40.61 -48.83
N ALA A 23 8.17 41.08 -48.61
CA ALA A 23 7.67 42.44 -48.49
C ALA A 23 6.25 42.45 -47.85
N ARG A 24 5.90 43.62 -47.33
CA ARG A 24 4.58 44.03 -46.84
C ARG A 24 3.60 44.23 -48.00
N SER A 25 2.29 44.10 -47.75
CA SER A 25 1.29 45.05 -48.26
C SER A 25 -0.01 44.97 -47.47
N ALA A 26 -0.73 46.08 -47.46
CA ALA A 26 -1.79 46.41 -46.52
C ALA A 26 -3.14 46.65 -47.22
N ALA A 27 -4.19 46.58 -46.40
CA ALA A 27 -5.32 47.53 -46.31
C ALA A 27 -6.63 47.28 -47.10
N ARG A 28 -7.70 47.75 -46.40
CA ARG A 28 -9.06 48.17 -46.83
C ARG A 28 -10.09 47.03 -46.93
N GLY A 29 -11.32 47.12 -46.42
CA GLY A 29 -12.07 48.19 -45.76
C GLY A 29 -13.45 47.68 -45.25
N ARG A 30 -14.01 48.39 -44.27
CA ARG A 30 -15.38 48.33 -43.67
C ARG A 30 -16.48 48.66 -44.72
N PRO A 31 -17.83 48.55 -44.49
CA PRO A 31 -18.61 48.82 -43.25
C PRO A 31 -19.79 47.85 -42.91
N ARG A 32 -20.17 47.66 -41.63
CA ARG A 32 -21.23 48.29 -40.81
C ARG A 32 -22.65 48.36 -41.42
N HIS A 33 -23.59 47.67 -40.76
CA HIS A 33 -24.91 48.17 -40.30
C HIS A 33 -25.42 47.22 -39.18
N ASP A 34 -26.44 47.51 -38.38
CA ASP A 34 -26.79 48.62 -37.48
C ASP A 34 -27.98 48.10 -36.62
N ARG A 35 -27.98 48.37 -35.31
CA ARG A 35 -29.16 48.58 -34.41
C ARG A 35 -30.11 47.44 -33.95
N GLY A 36 -30.49 47.59 -32.67
CA GLY A 36 -31.71 47.10 -32.00
C GLY A 36 -31.41 46.18 -30.81
N ALA A 37 -31.14 46.61 -29.57
CA ALA A 37 -31.86 47.47 -28.62
C ALA A 37 -33.22 46.92 -28.12
N ALA A 38 -33.16 46.29 -26.93
CA ALA A 38 -34.03 46.44 -25.75
C ALA A 38 -35.51 45.97 -25.75
N SER A 39 -35.85 45.15 -24.74
CA SER A 39 -36.72 45.50 -23.58
C SER A 39 -37.82 44.47 -23.20
N GLY A 40 -38.07 44.35 -21.89
CA GLY A 40 -39.33 43.87 -21.27
C GLY A 40 -39.35 42.39 -20.85
N ARG A 41 -38.90 42.00 -19.65
CA ARG A 41 -39.66 41.91 -18.36
C ARG A 41 -41.09 41.36 -18.47
N SER A 42 -41.28 40.14 -17.94
CA SER A 42 -42.32 39.81 -16.95
C SER A 42 -42.21 38.34 -16.51
N GLY A 43 -41.84 38.09 -15.24
CA GLY A 43 -42.26 36.88 -14.52
C GLY A 43 -43.73 37.01 -14.08
N PRO A 44 -44.43 35.92 -13.74
CA PRO A 44 -44.24 35.24 -12.44
C PRO A 44 -44.30 33.69 -12.64
N SER A 45 -44.24 32.75 -11.70
CA SER A 45 -44.36 32.64 -10.24
C SER A 45 -43.88 31.22 -9.89
N LEU A 46 -43.24 31.08 -8.73
CA LEU A 46 -42.98 29.79 -8.08
C LEU A 46 -44.29 29.09 -7.70
N GLN A 47 -44.48 27.85 -8.14
CA GLN A 47 -45.26 26.84 -7.39
C GLN A 47 -44.56 25.47 -7.47
N ARG A 48 -44.54 24.82 -6.30
CA ARG A 48 -43.99 23.49 -6.05
C ARG A 48 -44.87 22.41 -6.69
N GLY A 49 -44.26 21.35 -7.21
CA GLY A 49 -44.93 20.07 -7.38
C GLY A 49 -44.23 19.11 -8.35
N GLY A 50 -43.88 17.92 -7.85
CA GLY A 50 -44.03 16.67 -8.60
C GLY A 50 -42.86 16.24 -9.49
N LEU A 51 -42.18 15.18 -9.03
CA LEU A 51 -41.32 14.30 -9.82
C LEU A 51 -42.07 13.67 -11.00
N SER A 52 -41.30 13.33 -12.04
CA SER A 52 -41.46 12.28 -13.07
C SER A 52 -41.68 12.75 -14.52
N GLY A 53 -40.86 12.19 -15.43
CA GLY A 53 -41.17 12.06 -16.86
C GLY A 53 -40.28 12.82 -17.84
N ASP A 54 -39.11 12.25 -18.14
CA ASP A 54 -38.63 11.88 -19.48
C ASP A 54 -38.57 12.90 -20.63
N GLY A 55 -37.43 12.96 -21.34
CA GLY A 55 -37.32 13.67 -22.62
C GLY A 55 -36.06 14.50 -22.87
N GLY A 56 -34.86 13.98 -22.58
CA GLY A 56 -33.60 14.51 -23.09
C GLY A 56 -32.85 13.42 -23.83
N GLY A 57 -32.87 13.44 -25.16
CA GLY A 57 -32.36 12.37 -26.03
C GLY A 57 -30.92 11.98 -25.71
N ALA A 58 -30.76 10.84 -25.03
CA ALA A 58 -29.48 10.17 -24.90
C ALA A 58 -29.09 9.64 -26.28
N VAL A 59 -28.01 10.17 -26.85
CA VAL A 59 -27.38 9.56 -28.01
C VAL A 59 -26.93 8.17 -27.57
N ASN A 60 -27.60 7.10 -28.03
CA ASN A 60 -27.27 5.73 -27.67
C ASN A 60 -25.94 5.35 -28.34
N MET A 61 -24.83 5.71 -27.71
CA MET A 61 -23.51 5.60 -28.32
C MET A 61 -22.96 4.16 -28.41
N GLN A 62 -23.74 3.15 -28.00
CA GLN A 62 -23.48 1.77 -28.42
C GLN A 62 -23.55 1.62 -29.96
N GLU A 63 -24.30 2.52 -30.64
CA GLU A 63 -24.43 2.55 -32.10
C GLU A 63 -23.36 3.42 -32.81
N THR A 64 -22.51 4.15 -32.07
CA THR A 64 -21.57 5.11 -32.66
C THR A 64 -20.44 4.44 -33.45
N PHE A 65 -20.15 3.17 -33.14
CA PHE A 65 -19.17 2.40 -33.87
C PHE A 65 -19.87 1.29 -34.65
N PRO A 66 -19.75 1.26 -35.99
CA PRO A 66 -20.37 0.22 -36.80
C PRO A 66 -19.80 -1.19 -36.51
N THR A 67 -18.63 -1.27 -35.87
CA THR A 67 -17.97 -2.53 -35.46
C THR A 67 -17.08 -2.33 -34.23
N ILE A 68 -16.73 -3.41 -33.53
CA ILE A 68 -15.72 -3.40 -32.45
C ILE A 68 -14.35 -2.94 -32.98
N ALA A 69 -14.01 -3.25 -34.22
CA ALA A 69 -12.77 -2.78 -34.87
C ALA A 69 -12.71 -1.26 -34.97
N ALA A 70 -13.83 -0.60 -35.30
CA ALA A 70 -13.89 0.86 -35.33
C ALA A 70 -13.70 1.47 -33.93
N ALA A 71 -14.25 0.85 -32.89
CA ALA A 71 -14.02 1.27 -31.51
C ALA A 71 -12.55 1.11 -31.09
N ALA A 72 -11.90 0.00 -31.48
CA ALA A 72 -10.49 -0.23 -31.21
C ALA A 72 -9.58 0.84 -31.85
N LEU A 73 -9.89 1.27 -33.08
CA LEU A 73 -9.18 2.35 -33.76
C LEU A 73 -9.38 3.71 -33.07
N GLU A 74 -10.59 4.00 -32.61
CA GLU A 74 -10.88 5.23 -31.84
C GLU A 74 -10.09 5.25 -30.51
N TYR A 75 -10.05 4.12 -29.79
CA TYR A 75 -9.27 4.02 -28.56
C TYR A 75 -7.77 4.20 -28.82
N ALA A 76 -7.24 3.59 -29.89
CA ALA A 76 -5.87 3.79 -30.29
C ALA A 76 -5.55 5.25 -30.65
N ALA A 77 -6.47 5.95 -31.32
CA ALA A 77 -6.33 7.37 -31.64
C ALA A 77 -6.28 8.27 -30.38
N ARG A 78 -6.84 7.80 -29.26
CA ARG A 78 -6.76 8.44 -27.93
C ARG A 78 -5.50 8.06 -27.15
N GLY A 79 -4.63 7.24 -27.73
CA GLY A 79 -3.44 6.72 -27.06
C GLY A 79 -3.69 5.49 -26.18
N TRP A 80 -4.89 4.92 -26.21
CA TRP A 80 -5.19 3.71 -25.43
C TRP A 80 -4.70 2.47 -26.17
N HIS A 81 -3.83 1.71 -25.52
CA HIS A 81 -3.30 0.48 -26.10
C HIS A 81 -4.36 -0.62 -26.06
N VAL A 82 -4.73 -1.12 -27.24
CA VAL A 82 -5.81 -2.10 -27.41
C VAL A 82 -5.30 -3.47 -27.86
N PHE A 83 -6.11 -4.50 -27.62
CA PHE A 83 -5.87 -5.85 -28.13
C PHE A 83 -7.18 -6.60 -28.43
N PRO A 84 -7.17 -7.56 -29.38
CA PRO A 84 -8.32 -8.40 -29.67
C PRO A 84 -8.48 -9.47 -28.58
N ALA A 85 -9.65 -9.52 -27.95
CA ALA A 85 -10.00 -10.45 -26.90
C ALA A 85 -11.07 -11.46 -27.37
N PRO A 86 -10.99 -12.75 -27.00
CA PRO A 86 -12.07 -13.69 -27.28
C PRO A 86 -13.36 -13.28 -26.55
N PRO A 87 -14.55 -13.38 -27.18
CA PRO A 87 -15.82 -13.10 -26.50
C PRO A 87 -16.00 -13.90 -25.21
N GLY A 88 -16.34 -13.21 -24.12
CA GLY A 88 -16.55 -13.83 -22.80
C GLY A 88 -15.29 -14.12 -22.00
N GLU A 89 -14.09 -13.89 -22.56
CA GLU A 89 -12.83 -14.13 -21.87
C GLU A 89 -12.07 -12.82 -21.61
N LYS A 90 -11.50 -12.68 -20.42
CA LYS A 90 -10.61 -11.55 -20.07
C LYS A 90 -9.15 -11.88 -20.44
N LYS A 91 -8.90 -12.25 -21.70
CA LYS A 91 -7.57 -12.57 -22.26
C LYS A 91 -7.38 -11.98 -23.66
N SER A 92 -6.18 -12.05 -24.21
CA SER A 92 -5.89 -11.64 -25.59
C SER A 92 -5.74 -12.84 -26.52
N HIS A 93 -6.12 -12.66 -27.78
CA HIS A 93 -5.75 -13.58 -28.86
C HIS A 93 -4.25 -13.53 -29.18
N LYS A 94 -3.57 -12.45 -28.77
CA LYS A 94 -2.12 -12.28 -28.90
C LYS A 94 -1.42 -12.54 -27.57
N SER A 95 -0.14 -12.86 -27.61
CA SER A 95 0.71 -12.96 -26.43
C SER A 95 1.91 -12.02 -26.53
N ALA A 96 2.54 -11.72 -25.40
CA ALA A 96 3.76 -10.92 -25.37
C ALA A 96 4.91 -11.59 -26.13
N GLU A 97 5.04 -12.91 -26.02
CA GLU A 97 6.06 -13.71 -26.71
C GLU A 97 6.08 -13.47 -28.23
N TYR A 98 4.90 -13.48 -28.87
CA TYR A 98 4.77 -13.28 -30.31
C TYR A 98 4.53 -11.81 -30.71
N SER A 99 4.66 -10.87 -29.77
CA SER A 99 4.38 -9.45 -29.98
C SER A 99 5.52 -8.54 -29.51
N GLY A 100 6.76 -9.04 -29.52
CA GLY A 100 7.94 -8.27 -29.13
C GLY A 100 7.95 -7.84 -27.67
N GLY A 101 7.40 -8.67 -26.78
CA GLY A 101 7.33 -8.41 -25.34
C GLY A 101 6.17 -7.51 -24.91
N ARG A 102 5.33 -7.02 -25.83
CA ARG A 102 4.17 -6.18 -25.49
C ARG A 102 3.10 -7.03 -24.79
N GLU A 103 2.76 -6.70 -23.55
CA GLU A 103 1.67 -7.36 -22.81
C GLU A 103 0.37 -7.39 -23.64
N TRP A 104 -0.28 -8.56 -23.67
CA TRP A 104 -1.45 -8.87 -24.52
C TRP A 104 -1.27 -8.61 -26.02
N GLY A 105 -0.04 -8.36 -26.48
CA GLY A 105 0.25 -7.82 -27.80
C GLY A 105 -0.35 -6.44 -28.04
N ALA A 106 -0.67 -5.69 -26.99
CA ALA A 106 -1.45 -4.46 -27.12
C ALA A 106 -0.72 -3.40 -27.95
N THR A 107 -1.47 -2.71 -28.81
CA THR A 107 -0.95 -1.78 -29.81
C THR A 107 -1.83 -0.54 -29.95
N THR A 108 -1.26 0.54 -30.48
CA THR A 108 -1.98 1.72 -30.98
C THR A 108 -1.79 1.89 -32.48
N ASP A 109 -1.08 0.96 -33.15
CA ASP A 109 -0.88 1.01 -34.60
C ASP A 109 -2.19 0.66 -35.33
N PRO A 110 -2.81 1.60 -36.07
CA PRO A 110 -4.07 1.34 -36.77
C PRO A 110 -3.95 0.23 -37.81
N ALA A 111 -2.77 0.04 -38.42
CA ALA A 111 -2.57 -1.02 -39.40
C ALA A 111 -2.53 -2.41 -38.73
N GLU A 112 -1.93 -2.52 -37.55
CA GLU A 112 -1.95 -3.75 -36.75
C GLU A 112 -3.36 -4.07 -36.26
N ILE A 113 -4.08 -3.06 -35.74
CA ILE A 113 -5.48 -3.22 -35.29
C ILE A 113 -6.37 -3.69 -36.44
N ALA A 114 -6.25 -3.11 -37.63
CA ALA A 114 -7.04 -3.54 -38.79
C ALA A 114 -6.76 -5.01 -39.17
N ARG A 115 -5.49 -5.45 -39.13
CA ARG A 115 -5.12 -6.85 -39.38
C ARG A 115 -5.66 -7.80 -38.31
N ASP A 116 -5.60 -7.39 -37.05
CA ASP A 116 -6.10 -8.19 -35.93
C ASP A 116 -7.60 -8.48 -36.08
N TRP A 117 -8.42 -7.48 -36.38
CA TRP A 117 -9.86 -7.67 -36.58
C TRP A 117 -10.22 -8.28 -37.94
N GLN A 118 -9.33 -8.23 -38.94
CA GLN A 118 -9.49 -9.07 -40.13
C GLN A 118 -9.29 -10.55 -39.80
N ARG A 119 -8.34 -10.87 -38.92
CA ARG A 119 -8.06 -12.24 -38.48
C ARG A 119 -9.08 -12.77 -37.48
N TRP A 120 -9.58 -11.92 -36.59
CA TRP A 120 -10.59 -12.26 -35.58
C TRP A 120 -11.77 -11.28 -35.65
N PRO A 121 -12.67 -11.42 -36.64
CA PRO A 121 -13.76 -10.45 -36.86
C PRO A 121 -14.73 -10.31 -35.70
N GLN A 122 -14.83 -11.34 -34.85
CA GLN A 122 -15.72 -11.38 -33.69
C GLN A 122 -15.01 -11.08 -32.37
N ALA A 123 -13.74 -10.67 -32.40
CA ALA A 123 -13.02 -10.35 -31.18
C ALA A 123 -13.64 -9.12 -30.48
N ASN A 124 -13.75 -9.23 -29.16
CA ASN A 124 -13.92 -8.09 -28.27
C ASN A 124 -12.65 -7.23 -28.28
N VAL A 125 -12.77 -6.02 -27.74
CA VAL A 125 -11.63 -5.11 -27.55
C VAL A 125 -11.23 -5.06 -26.08
N GLY A 126 -9.99 -5.45 -25.79
CA GLY A 126 -9.33 -5.19 -24.52
C GLY A 126 -8.58 -3.87 -24.56
N ILE A 127 -8.52 -3.15 -23.44
CA ILE A 127 -7.76 -1.91 -23.26
C ILE A 127 -6.80 -2.12 -22.08
N VAL A 128 -5.52 -1.88 -22.30
CA VAL A 128 -4.50 -1.93 -21.24
C VAL A 128 -4.64 -0.68 -20.37
N CYS A 129 -4.59 -0.85 -19.04
CA CYS A 129 -4.57 0.25 -18.08
C CYS A 129 -3.12 0.60 -17.69
N GLY A 130 -2.95 1.58 -16.80
CA GLY A 130 -1.64 2.01 -16.34
C GLY A 130 -1.06 3.17 -17.14
N PRO A 131 0.23 3.50 -16.89
CA PRO A 131 0.90 4.63 -17.53
C PRO A 131 0.96 4.48 -19.05
N LYS A 132 0.95 3.23 -19.56
CA LYS A 132 1.03 2.93 -20.99
C LYS A 132 -0.14 3.51 -21.79
N SER A 133 -1.37 3.44 -21.27
CA SER A 133 -2.54 4.05 -21.89
C SER A 133 -2.93 5.38 -21.23
N GLY A 134 -2.21 5.81 -20.19
CA GLY A 134 -2.59 6.97 -19.38
C GLY A 134 -3.92 6.79 -18.65
N LEU A 135 -4.27 5.55 -18.26
CA LEU A 135 -5.57 5.20 -17.68
C LEU A 135 -5.44 4.57 -16.29
N LEU A 136 -6.25 5.05 -15.35
CA LEU A 136 -6.60 4.35 -14.11
C LEU A 136 -8.10 4.06 -14.16
N VAL A 137 -8.51 2.80 -13.97
CA VAL A 137 -9.95 2.46 -13.95
C VAL A 137 -10.34 1.89 -12.60
N ILE A 138 -11.42 2.42 -12.02
CA ILE A 138 -12.06 1.89 -10.81
C ILE A 138 -13.32 1.14 -11.23
N GLU A 139 -13.40 -0.14 -10.90
CA GLU A 139 -14.54 -0.99 -11.23
C GLU A 139 -15.32 -1.33 -9.96
N ALA A 140 -16.58 -0.94 -9.89
CA ALA A 140 -17.49 -1.26 -8.79
C ALA A 140 -18.50 -2.31 -9.23
N ASP A 141 -18.43 -3.49 -8.61
CA ASP A 141 -19.24 -4.64 -8.97
C ASP A 141 -20.67 -4.56 -8.43
N THR A 142 -21.59 -5.22 -9.14
CA THR A 142 -22.97 -5.39 -8.72
C THR A 142 -23.12 -6.64 -7.85
N GLU A 143 -23.85 -6.54 -6.75
CA GLU A 143 -24.14 -7.66 -5.85
C GLU A 143 -24.74 -8.88 -6.57
N ALA A 144 -25.76 -8.66 -7.42
CA ALA A 144 -26.48 -9.72 -8.11
C ALA A 144 -25.59 -10.63 -9.00
N ALA A 145 -24.44 -10.13 -9.46
CA ALA A 145 -23.54 -10.88 -10.33
C ALA A 145 -22.29 -11.40 -9.62
N HIS A 146 -21.91 -10.82 -8.48
CA HIS A 146 -20.60 -11.01 -7.86
C HIS A 146 -20.65 -11.27 -6.35
N GLY A 147 -21.83 -11.28 -5.73
CA GLY A 147 -21.99 -11.53 -4.29
C GLY A 147 -21.57 -10.38 -3.39
N THR A 148 -21.18 -9.22 -3.95
CA THR A 148 -20.77 -8.05 -3.16
C THR A 148 -21.25 -6.76 -3.83
N ASP A 149 -21.87 -5.86 -3.04
CA ASP A 149 -22.34 -4.56 -3.53
C ASP A 149 -21.21 -3.52 -3.61
N GLY A 150 -20.34 -3.68 -4.60
CA GLY A 150 -19.27 -2.72 -4.89
C GLY A 150 -19.79 -1.32 -5.22
N ILE A 151 -20.93 -1.22 -5.92
CA ILE A 151 -21.56 0.07 -6.26
C ILE A 151 -22.01 0.80 -4.99
N GLY A 152 -22.71 0.12 -4.08
CA GLY A 152 -23.11 0.68 -2.79
C GLY A 152 -21.90 1.06 -1.93
N ASN A 153 -20.88 0.20 -1.89
CA ASN A 153 -19.65 0.47 -1.15
C ASN A 153 -18.91 1.71 -1.69
N LEU A 154 -18.79 1.85 -3.01
CA LEU A 154 -18.20 3.04 -3.62
C LEU A 154 -19.07 4.28 -3.37
N ALA A 155 -20.39 4.17 -3.46
CA ALA A 155 -21.31 5.28 -3.18
C ALA A 155 -21.18 5.77 -1.74
N ALA A 156 -21.01 4.87 -0.77
CA ALA A 156 -20.77 5.24 0.63
C ALA A 156 -19.45 6.01 0.80
N LEU A 157 -18.38 5.62 0.09
CA LEU A 157 -17.12 6.36 0.11
C LEU A 157 -17.25 7.74 -0.51
N ILE A 158 -17.98 7.88 -1.61
CA ILE A 158 -18.26 9.18 -2.25
C ILE A 158 -19.06 10.07 -1.29
N ALA A 159 -20.07 9.53 -0.61
CA ALA A 159 -20.84 10.28 0.37
C ALA A 159 -19.98 10.79 1.55
N GLN A 160 -18.98 10.01 1.98
CA GLN A 160 -18.09 10.36 3.07
C GLN A 160 -17.00 11.37 2.69
N ASN A 161 -16.46 11.28 1.46
CA ASN A 161 -15.25 12.01 1.06
C ASN A 161 -15.51 13.14 0.05
N GLY A 162 -16.73 13.22 -0.48
CA GLY A 162 -17.14 14.21 -1.48
C GLY A 162 -17.35 13.62 -2.87
N PRO A 163 -18.03 14.36 -3.77
CA PRO A 163 -18.39 13.89 -5.10
C PRO A 163 -17.14 13.61 -5.95
N LEU A 164 -17.26 12.63 -6.85
CA LEU A 164 -16.28 12.41 -7.91
C LEU A 164 -16.46 13.48 -9.02
N PRO A 165 -15.38 13.91 -9.69
CA PRO A 165 -15.49 14.74 -10.87
C PRO A 165 -16.16 13.98 -12.01
N ASP A 166 -16.86 14.70 -12.90
CA ASP A 166 -17.39 14.11 -14.12
C ASP A 166 -16.24 13.55 -14.97
N THR A 167 -16.29 12.25 -15.24
CA THR A 167 -15.29 11.55 -16.04
C THR A 167 -15.93 10.53 -16.96
N ILE A 168 -15.12 9.89 -17.79
CA ILE A 168 -15.57 8.79 -18.66
C ILE A 168 -16.01 7.60 -17.80
N GLU A 169 -17.18 7.06 -18.12
CA GLU A 169 -17.79 5.96 -17.36
C GLU A 169 -18.41 4.92 -18.27
N ALA A 170 -18.24 3.64 -17.95
CA ALA A 170 -18.88 2.54 -18.63
C ALA A 170 -19.64 1.62 -17.66
N LEU A 171 -20.51 0.80 -18.22
CA LEU A 171 -21.22 -0.27 -17.54
C LEU A 171 -20.90 -1.59 -18.24
N SER A 172 -20.57 -2.61 -17.45
CA SER A 172 -20.38 -3.96 -17.94
C SER A 172 -21.73 -4.63 -18.28
N PRO A 173 -21.71 -5.81 -18.93
CA PRO A 173 -22.91 -6.63 -19.15
C PRO A 173 -23.64 -7.02 -17.87
N SER A 174 -22.92 -7.18 -16.75
CA SER A 174 -23.53 -7.45 -15.43
C SER A 174 -24.02 -6.19 -14.72
N GLY A 175 -23.69 -5.00 -15.25
CA GLY A 175 -24.03 -3.73 -14.64
C GLY A 175 -22.94 -3.13 -13.74
N SER A 176 -21.79 -3.79 -13.58
CA SER A 176 -20.64 -3.22 -12.87
C SER A 176 -20.27 -1.86 -13.46
N TRP A 177 -19.94 -0.90 -12.60
CA TRP A 177 -19.66 0.49 -12.97
C TRP A 177 -18.16 0.75 -13.08
N HIS A 178 -17.71 1.19 -14.25
CA HIS A 178 -16.29 1.43 -14.55
C HIS A 178 -16.06 2.93 -14.67
N LEU A 179 -15.28 3.51 -13.78
CA LEU A 179 -14.87 4.93 -13.80
C LEU A 179 -13.45 5.04 -14.34
N TYR A 180 -13.26 5.76 -15.45
CA TYR A 180 -11.96 5.95 -16.09
C TYR A 180 -11.39 7.30 -15.67
N PHE A 181 -10.20 7.31 -15.10
CA PHE A 181 -9.44 8.50 -14.74
C PHE A 181 -8.14 8.58 -15.54
N LYS A 182 -7.58 9.78 -15.61
CA LYS A 182 -6.23 9.99 -16.11
C LYS A 182 -5.24 9.28 -15.17
N TRP A 183 -4.22 8.66 -15.75
CA TRP A 183 -3.11 8.10 -14.96
C TRP A 183 -2.43 9.20 -14.14
N PRO A 184 -2.27 9.01 -12.81
CA PRO A 184 -1.65 9.99 -11.93
C PRO A 184 -0.12 9.89 -11.96
N ASP A 185 0.55 10.89 -12.55
CA ASP A 185 2.01 10.94 -12.61
C ASP A 185 2.65 10.89 -11.21
N GLY A 186 3.68 10.05 -11.05
CA GLY A 186 4.42 9.91 -9.79
C GLY A 186 3.80 8.95 -8.78
N TRP A 187 2.69 8.28 -9.11
CA TRP A 187 2.08 7.25 -8.28
C TRP A 187 2.41 5.83 -8.79
N ASP A 188 2.64 4.91 -7.86
CA ASP A 188 2.86 3.48 -8.13
C ASP A 188 1.57 2.71 -7.79
N ILE A 189 0.68 2.58 -8.79
CA ILE A 189 -0.65 1.96 -8.62
C ILE A 189 -0.72 0.70 -9.48
N GLY A 190 -0.60 -0.46 -8.85
CA GLY A 190 -0.81 -1.75 -9.52
C GLY A 190 -2.28 -2.14 -9.66
N ASN A 191 -2.55 -3.21 -10.39
CA ASN A 191 -3.86 -3.86 -10.40
C ASN A 191 -4.17 -4.52 -9.03
N SER A 192 -5.41 -4.35 -8.56
CA SER A 192 -5.89 -4.95 -7.30
C SER A 192 -7.39 -5.25 -7.36
N ALA A 193 -7.83 -6.20 -6.53
CA ALA A 193 -9.23 -6.54 -6.35
C ALA A 193 -9.68 -6.20 -4.93
N GLY A 194 -10.81 -5.52 -4.80
CA GLY A 194 -11.41 -5.14 -3.50
C GLY A 194 -10.58 -4.22 -2.59
N LEU A 195 -9.48 -3.62 -3.08
CA LEU A 195 -8.57 -2.80 -2.25
C LEU A 195 -9.22 -1.49 -1.79
N VAL A 196 -10.03 -0.87 -2.65
CA VAL A 196 -10.67 0.42 -2.35
C VAL A 196 -11.82 0.22 -1.35
N ALA A 197 -12.60 -0.83 -1.57
CA ALA A 197 -13.66 -1.37 -0.72
C ALA A 197 -14.07 -2.77 -1.26
N PRO A 198 -14.82 -3.59 -0.50
CA PRO A 198 -15.35 -4.85 -1.01
C PRO A 198 -16.12 -4.65 -2.32
N GLY A 199 -15.81 -5.43 -3.35
CA GLY A 199 -16.39 -5.29 -4.69
C GLY A 199 -15.94 -4.05 -5.47
N VAL A 200 -14.91 -3.32 -5.02
CA VAL A 200 -14.33 -2.17 -5.74
C VAL A 200 -12.88 -2.46 -6.12
N ASP A 201 -12.69 -2.78 -7.40
CA ASP A 201 -11.43 -3.17 -8.02
C ASP A 201 -10.68 -1.97 -8.61
N VAL A 202 -9.35 -2.09 -8.67
CA VAL A 202 -8.45 -1.12 -9.31
C VAL A 202 -7.77 -1.77 -10.50
N ARG A 203 -7.96 -1.20 -11.69
CA ARG A 203 -7.20 -1.53 -12.90
C ARG A 203 -6.11 -0.48 -13.08
N GLY A 204 -4.97 -0.73 -12.44
CA GLY A 204 -3.75 0.08 -12.52
C GLY A 204 -2.75 -0.47 -13.53
N ASP A 205 -1.46 -0.25 -13.28
CA ASP A 205 -0.38 -0.83 -14.08
C ASP A 205 -0.40 -2.37 -14.04
N GLY A 206 -0.14 -2.98 -15.20
CA GLY A 206 -0.33 -4.41 -15.43
C GLY A 206 -1.81 -4.88 -15.40
N GLY A 207 -2.77 -3.95 -15.42
CA GLY A 207 -4.21 -4.23 -15.49
C GLY A 207 -4.80 -4.05 -16.89
N MET A 208 -5.99 -4.61 -17.12
CA MET A 208 -6.76 -4.39 -18.35
C MET A 208 -8.26 -4.31 -18.06
N VAL A 209 -8.99 -3.75 -19.03
CA VAL A 209 -10.46 -3.78 -19.09
C VAL A 209 -10.92 -4.31 -20.44
N ILE A 210 -12.13 -4.87 -20.48
CA ILE A 210 -12.84 -5.11 -21.74
C ILE A 210 -13.62 -3.84 -22.08
N GLY A 211 -13.30 -3.24 -23.22
CA GLY A 211 -13.84 -1.95 -23.65
C GLY A 211 -15.20 -2.05 -24.33
N VAL A 212 -15.94 -0.95 -24.35
CA VAL A 212 -17.18 -0.79 -25.12
C VAL A 212 -16.87 -0.93 -26.63
N PRO A 213 -17.73 -1.50 -27.50
CA PRO A 213 -19.02 -2.13 -27.25
C PRO A 213 -18.92 -3.67 -27.17
N SER A 214 -17.86 -4.21 -26.56
CA SER A 214 -17.64 -5.66 -26.43
C SER A 214 -18.85 -6.40 -25.83
N VAL A 215 -18.95 -7.70 -26.09
CA VAL A 215 -20.09 -8.54 -25.66
C VAL A 215 -19.65 -9.64 -24.69
N LYS A 216 -20.57 -10.08 -23.82
CA LYS A 216 -20.42 -11.31 -23.04
C LYS A 216 -21.47 -12.32 -23.52
N PRO A 217 -21.09 -13.52 -23.99
CA PRO A 217 -22.03 -14.55 -24.41
C PRO A 217 -23.06 -14.83 -23.31
N GLY A 218 -24.34 -14.88 -23.68
CA GLY A 218 -25.46 -15.12 -22.76
C GLY A 218 -25.90 -13.92 -21.91
N ALA A 219 -25.21 -12.78 -21.97
CA ALA A 219 -25.66 -11.56 -21.31
C ALA A 219 -26.62 -10.76 -22.20
N ALA A 220 -27.64 -10.15 -21.59
CA ALA A 220 -28.66 -9.38 -22.30
C ALA A 220 -28.12 -8.06 -22.88
N MET A 221 -27.11 -7.47 -22.25
CA MET A 221 -26.56 -6.16 -22.62
C MET A 221 -25.04 -6.27 -22.87
N PRO A 222 -24.50 -5.52 -23.84
CA PRO A 222 -23.05 -5.43 -24.03
C PRO A 222 -22.42 -4.46 -23.02
N TYR A 223 -21.08 -4.38 -23.04
CA TYR A 223 -20.36 -3.25 -22.43
C TYR A 223 -20.84 -1.95 -23.08
N ARG A 224 -21.09 -0.91 -22.27
CA ARG A 224 -21.71 0.34 -22.76
C ARG A 224 -21.21 1.58 -22.05
N TRP A 225 -21.18 2.70 -22.74
CA TRP A 225 -20.86 3.97 -22.12
C TRP A 225 -22.03 4.47 -21.28
N LYS A 226 -21.74 4.90 -20.05
CA LYS A 226 -22.60 5.76 -19.23
C LYS A 226 -22.26 7.22 -19.50
N ASN A 227 -20.97 7.56 -19.42
CA ASN A 227 -20.40 8.86 -19.81
C ASN A 227 -19.37 8.63 -20.92
N PRO A 228 -19.68 8.91 -22.20
CA PRO A 228 -18.84 8.47 -23.31
C PRO A 228 -17.66 9.42 -23.61
N PRO A 229 -16.52 8.89 -24.11
CA PRO A 229 -15.29 9.65 -24.38
C PRO A 229 -15.39 10.87 -25.34
N PRO A 230 -16.35 10.95 -26.27
CA PRO A 230 -16.55 12.18 -27.07
C PRO A 230 -17.22 13.33 -26.31
N MET A 231 -17.94 13.05 -25.23
CA MET A 231 -18.64 14.07 -24.42
C MET A 231 -17.93 14.36 -23.11
N PHE A 232 -17.14 13.41 -22.59
CA PHE A 232 -16.43 13.52 -21.33
C PHE A 232 -14.94 13.29 -21.52
N GLY A 233 -14.13 14.13 -20.88
CA GLY A 233 -12.69 13.92 -20.78
C GLY A 233 -12.34 12.97 -19.63
N LEU A 234 -11.11 12.47 -19.62
CA LEU A 234 -10.55 11.83 -18.42
C LEU A 234 -10.31 12.90 -17.37
N ALA A 235 -10.96 12.78 -16.21
CA ALA A 235 -10.66 13.61 -15.05
C ALA A 235 -9.44 13.10 -14.29
N ASP A 236 -8.82 13.98 -13.50
CA ASP A 236 -7.86 13.57 -12.48
C ASP A 236 -8.60 12.83 -11.36
N CYS A 237 -8.05 11.70 -10.92
CA CYS A 237 -8.63 10.93 -9.81
C CYS A 237 -8.45 11.71 -8.49
N PRO A 238 -9.50 11.88 -7.67
CA PRO A 238 -9.38 12.56 -6.38
C PRO A 238 -8.35 11.91 -5.47
N GLU A 239 -7.57 12.71 -4.74
CA GLU A 239 -6.48 12.24 -3.88
C GLU A 239 -6.95 11.21 -2.84
N TRP A 240 -8.15 11.37 -2.28
CA TRP A 240 -8.71 10.42 -1.31
C TRP A 240 -8.91 9.02 -1.92
N LEU A 241 -9.26 8.94 -3.21
CA LEU A 241 -9.46 7.69 -3.92
C LEU A 241 -8.11 7.12 -4.39
N LEU A 242 -7.18 7.97 -4.81
CA LEU A 242 -5.80 7.58 -5.11
C LEU A 242 -5.10 6.94 -3.90
N ASN A 243 -5.25 7.53 -2.72
CA ASN A 243 -4.72 6.98 -1.46
C ASN A 243 -5.27 5.58 -1.13
N ARG A 244 -6.51 5.28 -1.55
CA ARG A 244 -7.14 3.94 -1.43
C ARG A 244 -6.66 2.96 -2.51
N CYS A 245 -6.12 3.46 -3.62
CA CYS A 245 -5.57 2.63 -4.70
C CYS A 245 -4.13 2.20 -4.42
N LEU A 246 -3.45 2.85 -3.49
CA LEU A 246 -2.14 2.42 -3.01
C LEU A 246 -2.32 1.14 -2.22
N LYS A 247 -1.66 0.06 -2.69
CA LYS A 247 -1.31 -1.01 -1.77
C LYS A 247 -0.39 -0.36 -0.74
N LEU A 248 -0.91 -0.11 0.46
CA LEU A 248 -0.04 0.01 1.62
C LEU A 248 0.89 -1.20 1.52
N PRO A 249 2.23 -1.04 1.66
CA PRO A 249 3.12 -2.17 1.65
C PRO A 249 2.50 -3.19 2.58
N GLU A 250 2.16 -4.37 2.05
CA GLU A 250 1.66 -5.46 2.88
C GLU A 250 2.56 -5.46 4.11
N LYS A 251 1.98 -5.39 5.31
CA LYS A 251 2.66 -5.99 6.46
C LYS A 251 3.09 -7.33 5.93
N ALA A 252 4.39 -7.52 5.72
CA ALA A 252 4.89 -8.65 4.98
C ALA A 252 4.37 -9.91 5.66
N SER A 253 3.28 -10.47 5.13
CA SER A 253 2.95 -11.86 5.39
C SER A 253 4.12 -12.61 4.76
N PRO A 254 4.89 -13.38 5.53
CA PRO A 254 6.16 -13.91 5.10
C PRO A 254 5.94 -15.01 4.06
N ALA A 255 5.70 -14.63 2.80
CA ALA A 255 5.75 -15.53 1.67
C ALA A 255 7.24 -15.75 1.33
N GLY A 256 7.73 -16.92 1.75
CA GLY A 256 9.13 -17.31 1.62
C GLY A 256 9.83 -17.57 2.94
N ARG A 257 9.13 -18.11 3.96
CA ARG A 257 9.83 -18.84 5.01
C ARG A 257 10.39 -20.10 4.37
N LEU A 258 11.62 -19.98 3.90
CA LEU A 258 12.49 -21.11 3.76
C LEU A 258 12.54 -21.81 5.12
N LYS A 259 11.86 -22.96 5.24
CA LYS A 259 11.92 -23.82 6.43
C LYS A 259 13.31 -24.45 6.46
N ILE A 260 14.27 -23.75 7.07
CA ILE A 260 15.48 -24.40 7.54
C ILE A 260 15.11 -25.04 8.86
N ASP A 261 15.11 -26.37 8.85
CA ASP A 261 14.90 -27.19 10.02
C ASP A 261 16.14 -27.06 10.91
N THR A 262 16.12 -26.13 11.87
CA THR A 262 17.23 -25.93 12.82
C THR A 262 17.12 -26.90 14.00
N GLY A 263 16.96 -28.20 13.71
CA GLY A 263 17.13 -29.30 14.65
C GLY A 263 16.80 -28.99 16.12
N GLY A 264 15.51 -28.81 16.43
CA GLY A 264 15.02 -28.60 17.79
C GLY A 264 13.49 -28.61 17.80
N GLY A 265 12.89 -29.64 18.41
CA GLY A 265 11.49 -30.00 18.21
C GLY A 265 10.43 -28.95 18.59
N SER A 266 9.30 -29.04 17.87
CA SER A 266 7.98 -28.42 18.08
C SER A 266 7.80 -26.96 17.66
N GLY A 267 6.65 -26.68 17.02
CA GLY A 267 6.28 -25.38 16.47
C GLY A 267 6.21 -24.27 17.52
N GLY A 268 6.30 -23.01 17.08
CA GLY A 268 6.29 -21.87 18.01
C GLY A 268 5.00 -21.75 18.83
N PHE A 269 5.11 -21.07 19.97
CA PHE A 269 4.03 -20.83 20.95
C PHE A 269 2.66 -20.53 20.34
N TRP A 270 2.58 -19.53 19.47
CA TRP A 270 1.34 -19.09 18.85
C TRP A 270 0.64 -20.19 18.04
N ARG A 271 1.41 -21.03 17.36
CA ARG A 271 0.88 -22.17 16.63
C ARG A 271 0.39 -23.24 17.59
N ASN A 272 1.16 -23.56 18.63
CA ASN A 272 0.76 -24.55 19.62
C ASN A 272 -0.50 -24.13 20.38
N VAL A 273 -0.68 -22.82 20.63
CA VAL A 273 -1.91 -22.26 21.21
C VAL A 273 -3.09 -22.40 20.25
N ASN A 274 -2.94 -22.03 18.97
CA ASN A 274 -4.00 -22.19 17.98
C ASN A 274 -4.37 -23.66 17.76
N ASP A 275 -3.39 -24.55 17.63
CA ASP A 275 -3.60 -25.99 17.44
C ASP A 275 -4.30 -26.60 18.68
N ALA A 276 -3.87 -26.22 19.89
CA ALA A 276 -4.53 -26.65 21.13
C ALA A 276 -5.95 -26.08 21.28
N ALA A 277 -6.19 -24.85 20.83
CA ALA A 277 -7.50 -24.20 20.90
C ALA A 277 -8.49 -24.79 19.88
N LEU A 278 -8.06 -25.15 18.68
CA LEU A 278 -8.88 -25.89 17.70
C LEU A 278 -9.22 -27.30 18.19
N ALA A 279 -8.28 -27.98 18.85
CA ALA A 279 -8.53 -29.27 19.48
C ALA A 279 -9.43 -29.18 20.72
N GLY A 280 -9.54 -28.00 21.33
CA GLY A 280 -10.21 -27.75 22.61
C GLY A 280 -11.35 -26.74 22.55
N LEU A 281 -12.10 -26.66 21.44
CA LEU A 281 -13.16 -25.66 21.25
C LEU A 281 -14.17 -25.58 22.41
N ASP A 282 -14.55 -26.72 22.97
CA ASP A 282 -15.50 -26.80 24.09
C ASP A 282 -15.03 -26.06 25.35
N ALA A 283 -13.72 -25.88 25.53
CA ALA A 283 -13.15 -25.25 26.72
C ALA A 283 -13.23 -23.72 26.69
N TRP A 284 -13.33 -23.11 25.50
CA TRP A 284 -13.23 -21.65 25.36
C TRP A 284 -14.36 -21.02 24.53
N ALA A 285 -14.91 -21.72 23.52
CA ALA A 285 -15.94 -21.15 22.66
C ALA A 285 -17.21 -20.73 23.43
N PRO A 286 -17.76 -21.53 24.37
CA PRO A 286 -18.92 -21.11 25.17
C PRO A 286 -18.58 -20.02 26.20
N ALA A 287 -17.32 -19.95 26.63
CA ALA A 287 -16.85 -18.93 27.56
C ALA A 287 -16.74 -17.56 26.88
N LEU A 288 -16.37 -17.55 25.59
CA LEU A 288 -16.33 -16.34 24.77
C LEU A 288 -17.70 -15.97 24.22
N PHE A 289 -18.49 -16.97 23.83
CA PHE A 289 -19.81 -16.81 23.22
C PHE A 289 -20.86 -17.66 23.96
N PRO A 290 -21.48 -17.13 25.03
CA PRO A 290 -22.45 -17.88 25.83
C PRO A 290 -23.68 -18.38 25.05
N SER A 291 -24.03 -17.72 23.95
CA SER A 291 -25.14 -18.08 23.06
C SER A 291 -24.74 -19.02 21.90
N ALA A 292 -23.46 -19.41 21.81
CA ALA A 292 -22.99 -20.30 20.75
C ALA A 292 -23.73 -21.65 20.77
N LYS A 293 -24.07 -22.15 19.59
CA LYS A 293 -24.77 -23.43 19.42
C LYS A 293 -23.80 -24.49 18.92
N LYS A 294 -23.65 -25.57 19.68
CA LYS A 294 -22.87 -26.74 19.27
C LYS A 294 -23.54 -27.47 18.12
N GLN A 295 -22.76 -27.80 17.09
CA GLN A 295 -23.19 -28.52 15.90
C GLN A 295 -22.89 -30.01 16.05
N ALA A 296 -23.66 -30.85 15.34
CA ALA A 296 -23.47 -32.30 15.33
C ALA A 296 -22.10 -32.72 14.76
N THR A 297 -21.47 -31.86 13.96
CA THR A 297 -20.13 -32.06 13.38
C THR A 297 -18.98 -31.81 14.38
N GLY A 298 -19.28 -31.39 15.61
CA GLY A 298 -18.28 -31.11 16.64
C GLY A 298 -17.77 -29.66 16.67
N GLY A 299 -18.24 -28.80 15.77
CA GLY A 299 -17.99 -27.35 15.79
C GLY A 299 -19.03 -26.55 16.59
N TRP A 300 -18.79 -25.26 16.75
CA TRP A 300 -19.69 -24.28 17.36
C TRP A 300 -20.09 -23.22 16.34
N ARG A 301 -21.32 -22.73 16.40
CA ARG A 301 -21.82 -21.65 15.54
C ARG A 301 -22.36 -20.51 16.37
N VAL A 302 -21.97 -19.28 16.05
CA VAL A 302 -22.37 -18.05 16.76
C VAL A 302 -23.11 -17.16 15.79
N SER A 303 -24.36 -16.81 16.12
CA SER A 303 -25.15 -16.04 15.17
C SER A 303 -24.64 -14.61 15.04
N SER A 304 -24.80 -14.00 13.85
CA SER A 304 -24.44 -12.59 13.68
C SER A 304 -25.14 -11.65 14.64
N ARG A 305 -26.41 -11.94 14.96
CA ARG A 305 -27.15 -11.22 16.00
C ARG A 305 -26.44 -11.30 17.36
N ASP A 306 -25.93 -12.46 17.72
CA ASP A 306 -25.22 -12.68 18.99
C ASP A 306 -23.84 -11.99 19.02
N LEU A 307 -23.24 -11.74 17.85
CA LEU A 307 -22.01 -10.95 17.68
C LEU A 307 -22.28 -9.43 17.67
N GLY A 308 -23.53 -9.00 17.83
CA GLY A 308 -23.90 -7.57 17.88
C GLY A 308 -23.77 -6.85 16.53
N ARG A 309 -23.83 -7.59 15.42
CA ARG A 309 -23.68 -7.07 14.06
C ARG A 309 -24.94 -7.33 13.22
N ASP A 310 -25.18 -6.48 12.24
CA ASP A 310 -26.30 -6.58 11.30
C ASP A 310 -25.88 -7.32 10.02
N LEU A 311 -25.46 -8.58 10.19
CA LEU A 311 -25.08 -9.49 9.09
C LEU A 311 -25.97 -10.74 9.14
N GLU A 312 -26.20 -11.38 7.98
CA GLU A 312 -27.05 -12.58 7.91
C GLU A 312 -26.30 -13.86 8.28
N GLU A 313 -24.99 -13.92 8.04
CA GLU A 313 -24.21 -15.15 8.11
C GLU A 313 -23.37 -15.27 9.39
N ASP A 314 -23.31 -16.48 9.93
CA ASP A 314 -22.78 -16.75 11.27
C ASP A 314 -21.26 -16.97 11.30
N LEU A 315 -20.66 -16.84 12.48
CA LEU A 315 -19.31 -17.33 12.74
C LEU A 315 -19.34 -18.84 13.01
N SER A 316 -18.48 -19.59 12.33
CA SER A 316 -18.34 -21.04 12.48
C SER A 316 -16.97 -21.41 13.04
N LEU A 317 -16.95 -22.03 14.21
CA LEU A 317 -15.77 -22.53 14.89
C LEU A 317 -15.69 -24.06 14.70
N HIS A 318 -14.80 -24.56 13.84
CA HIS A 318 -14.63 -26.00 13.60
C HIS A 318 -13.22 -26.47 13.96
N PRO A 319 -13.00 -27.73 14.40
CA PRO A 319 -11.66 -28.25 14.67
C PRO A 319 -10.70 -28.17 13.47
N ASP A 320 -11.23 -28.23 12.25
CA ASP A 320 -10.46 -28.11 11.01
C ASP A 320 -10.22 -26.65 10.55
N GLY A 321 -10.81 -25.67 11.25
CA GLY A 321 -10.66 -24.25 10.91
C GLY A 321 -11.85 -23.39 11.35
N ILE A 322 -11.59 -22.09 11.47
CA ILE A 322 -12.61 -21.10 11.83
C ILE A 322 -12.89 -20.20 10.63
N GLN A 323 -14.16 -20.02 10.32
CA GLN A 323 -14.63 -19.15 9.26
C GLN A 323 -15.70 -18.22 9.79
N ASP A 324 -15.51 -16.91 9.59
CA ASP A 324 -16.56 -15.93 9.74
C ASP A 324 -17.23 -15.74 8.38
N PHE A 325 -18.46 -16.22 8.22
CA PHE A 325 -19.14 -16.18 6.93
C PHE A 325 -19.62 -14.77 6.59
N GLY A 326 -20.00 -13.95 7.57
CA GLY A 326 -20.47 -12.58 7.31
C GLY A 326 -19.49 -11.68 6.54
N PRO A 327 -18.21 -11.56 6.95
CA PRO A 327 -17.17 -10.86 6.20
C PRO A 327 -16.33 -11.81 5.32
N GLU A 328 -16.71 -13.08 5.19
CA GLU A 328 -15.99 -14.12 4.44
C GLU A 328 -14.50 -14.29 4.79
N ILE A 329 -14.13 -14.13 6.07
CA ILE A 329 -12.72 -14.26 6.52
C ILE A 329 -12.47 -15.58 7.25
N THR A 330 -11.33 -16.20 6.95
CA THR A 330 -10.78 -17.29 7.77
C THR A 330 -10.05 -16.70 8.96
N MET A 331 -10.26 -17.27 10.15
CA MET A 331 -9.67 -16.78 11.40
C MET A 331 -8.91 -17.89 12.13
N THR A 332 -7.94 -17.51 12.97
CA THR A 332 -7.39 -18.41 13.99
C THR A 332 -8.12 -18.23 15.32
N PRO A 333 -8.04 -19.19 16.26
CA PRO A 333 -8.58 -19.00 17.61
C PRO A 333 -8.10 -17.71 18.30
N ILE A 334 -6.82 -17.35 18.13
CA ILE A 334 -6.27 -16.08 18.66
C ILE A 334 -6.96 -14.87 18.02
N ASP A 335 -7.19 -14.88 16.70
CA ASP A 335 -7.88 -13.78 16.02
C ASP A 335 -9.33 -13.63 16.52
N VAL A 336 -10.03 -14.74 16.77
CA VAL A 336 -11.40 -14.73 17.30
C VAL A 336 -11.43 -14.10 18.69
N VAL A 337 -10.51 -14.48 19.59
CA VAL A 337 -10.43 -13.91 20.94
C VAL A 337 -10.00 -12.44 20.89
N GLN A 338 -9.13 -12.07 19.95
CA GLN A 338 -8.73 -10.67 19.78
C GLN A 338 -9.92 -9.81 19.29
N GLN A 339 -10.64 -10.30 18.29
CA GLN A 339 -11.73 -9.56 17.67
C GLN A 339 -12.98 -9.50 18.55
N PHE A 340 -13.34 -10.60 19.22
CA PHE A 340 -14.61 -10.70 19.96
C PHE A 340 -14.44 -10.79 21.48
N GLY A 341 -13.23 -11.06 21.98
CA GLY A 341 -12.92 -11.12 23.41
C GLY A 341 -12.35 -9.84 23.99
N GLY A 342 -12.18 -8.80 23.17
CA GLY A 342 -11.70 -7.48 23.62
C GLY A 342 -10.22 -7.45 24.03
N ALA A 343 -9.45 -8.46 23.65
CA ALA A 343 -8.01 -8.45 23.89
C ALA A 343 -7.33 -7.40 23.00
N ALA A 344 -6.67 -6.42 23.62
CA ALA A 344 -5.99 -5.34 22.90
C ALA A 344 -4.82 -5.86 22.04
N TRP A 345 -4.20 -6.96 22.45
CA TRP A 345 -3.02 -7.53 21.81
C TRP A 345 -3.15 -9.04 21.59
N PRO A 346 -2.53 -9.61 20.53
CA PRO A 346 -2.58 -11.06 20.27
C PRO A 346 -2.06 -11.91 21.44
N LYS A 347 -1.09 -11.38 22.20
CA LYS A 347 -0.55 -11.99 23.42
C LYS A 347 -1.62 -12.26 24.46
N ASP A 348 -2.47 -11.26 24.71
CA ASP A 348 -3.49 -11.38 25.74
C ASP A 348 -4.55 -12.38 25.31
N ALA A 349 -4.88 -12.43 24.02
CA ALA A 349 -5.74 -13.45 23.43
C ALA A 349 -5.15 -14.86 23.56
N ALA A 350 -3.86 -15.05 23.28
CA ALA A 350 -3.20 -16.35 23.40
C ALA A 350 -3.09 -16.82 24.87
N LEU A 351 -2.75 -15.93 25.79
CA LEU A 351 -2.70 -16.26 27.23
C LEU A 351 -4.09 -16.55 27.80
N TRP A 352 -5.12 -15.86 27.32
CA TRP A 352 -6.51 -16.16 27.66
C TRP A 352 -6.93 -17.54 27.16
N LEU A 353 -6.52 -17.94 25.94
CA LEU A 353 -6.74 -19.31 25.45
C LEU A 353 -5.99 -20.35 26.28
N CYS A 354 -4.74 -20.08 26.69
CA CYS A 354 -4.00 -20.95 27.60
C CYS A 354 -4.75 -21.17 28.92
N ASP A 355 -5.29 -20.10 29.52
CA ASP A 355 -6.12 -20.17 30.73
C ASP A 355 -7.35 -21.06 30.52
N LYS A 356 -8.13 -20.83 29.44
CA LYS A 356 -9.32 -21.63 29.16
C LYS A 356 -9.04 -23.09 28.84
N LEU A 357 -7.90 -23.37 28.21
CA LEU A 357 -7.46 -24.73 27.92
C LEU A 357 -6.83 -25.44 29.13
N GLY A 358 -6.62 -24.73 30.25
CA GLY A 358 -5.90 -25.26 31.41
C GLY A 358 -4.45 -25.63 31.08
N LYS A 359 -3.85 -24.95 30.10
CA LYS A 359 -2.47 -25.21 29.64
C LYS A 359 -1.56 -24.11 30.11
N ASP A 360 -0.48 -24.49 30.78
CA ASP A 360 0.60 -23.55 31.10
C ASP A 360 1.21 -23.04 29.78
N PRO A 361 1.23 -21.72 29.52
CA PRO A 361 1.85 -21.14 28.33
C PRO A 361 3.26 -21.69 28.06
N ALA A 362 4.05 -21.93 29.11
CA ALA A 362 5.41 -22.46 28.97
C ALA A 362 5.44 -23.84 28.31
N THR A 363 4.43 -24.69 28.59
CA THR A 363 4.30 -26.02 27.97
C THR A 363 3.91 -25.96 26.49
N LEU A 364 3.34 -24.83 26.06
CA LEU A 364 3.06 -24.55 24.67
C LEU A 364 4.22 -23.80 24.00
N GLY A 365 5.31 -23.52 24.69
CA GLY A 365 6.49 -22.84 24.15
C GLY A 365 6.56 -21.34 24.44
N TRP A 366 5.74 -20.81 25.36
CA TRP A 366 5.86 -19.42 25.82
C TRP A 366 7.13 -19.23 26.62
N THR A 367 7.95 -18.26 26.21
CA THR A 367 9.06 -17.77 27.01
C THR A 367 8.70 -16.37 27.51
N HIS A 368 8.65 -16.17 28.82
CA HIS A 368 8.40 -14.85 29.38
C HIS A 368 9.53 -13.88 28.96
N GLY A 369 9.21 -12.92 28.11
CA GLY A 369 10.06 -11.76 27.89
C GLY A 369 10.16 -10.93 29.17
N GLY A 370 11.35 -10.92 29.77
CA GLY A 370 11.74 -9.98 30.82
C GLY A 370 11.58 -10.46 32.27
N ALA A 371 12.40 -11.43 32.69
CA ALA A 371 12.84 -11.49 34.09
C ALA A 371 14.37 -11.55 34.08
N ALA A 372 15.01 -10.55 34.70
CA ALA A 372 16.41 -10.62 35.09
C ALA A 372 16.65 -11.91 35.88
N THR A 373 17.82 -12.54 35.73
CA THR A 373 18.21 -13.56 36.71
C THR A 373 18.33 -12.90 38.09
N ALA A 374 18.34 -13.73 39.14
CA ALA A 374 18.51 -13.31 40.53
C ALA A 374 19.75 -12.42 40.80
N ASP A 375 20.63 -12.25 39.80
CA ASP A 375 21.86 -11.47 39.86
C ASP A 375 21.81 -10.18 39.02
N GLY A 376 20.63 -9.79 38.50
CA GLY A 376 20.43 -8.49 37.86
C GLY A 376 21.13 -8.26 36.51
N GLN A 377 21.67 -9.31 35.88
CA GLN A 377 22.24 -9.22 34.53
C GLN A 377 21.22 -9.67 33.47
N PRO A 378 21.11 -8.98 32.32
CA PRO A 378 20.25 -9.42 31.22
C PRO A 378 20.72 -10.78 30.70
N ARG A 379 19.81 -11.73 30.55
CA ARG A 379 20.11 -12.98 29.82
C ARG A 379 20.39 -12.60 28.36
N PRO A 380 21.51 -13.01 27.77
CA PRO A 380 21.71 -12.87 26.34
C PRO A 380 20.64 -13.72 25.65
N ASN A 381 19.99 -13.18 24.61
CA ASN A 381 19.19 -13.99 23.69
C ASN A 381 20.02 -15.21 23.28
N ALA A 382 19.39 -16.37 23.13
CA ALA A 382 20.07 -17.51 22.53
C ALA A 382 20.72 -17.02 21.21
N PRO A 383 22.01 -17.30 20.95
CA PRO A 383 22.83 -16.63 19.92
C PRO A 383 22.30 -16.64 18.46
N ASP A 384 21.16 -17.29 18.21
CA ASP A 384 20.71 -17.71 16.88
C ASP A 384 19.36 -17.15 16.42
N GLU A 385 18.62 -16.42 17.26
CA GLU A 385 17.33 -15.83 16.88
C GLU A 385 17.47 -14.32 16.71
N ILE A 386 17.66 -13.88 15.47
CA ILE A 386 17.80 -12.46 15.14
C ILE A 386 16.42 -11.90 14.83
N ASP A 387 15.85 -11.12 15.76
CA ASP A 387 14.62 -10.34 15.49
C ASP A 387 14.95 -9.17 14.55
N LEU A 388 14.29 -9.17 13.38
CA LEU A 388 14.49 -8.20 12.30
C LEU A 388 13.30 -7.25 12.16
N SER A 389 12.33 -7.29 13.08
CA SER A 389 11.21 -6.37 13.08
C SER A 389 11.69 -4.92 13.22
N GLN A 390 10.94 -3.98 12.63
CA GLN A 390 11.29 -2.55 12.71
C GLN A 390 11.27 -2.03 14.15
N ASP A 391 10.42 -2.61 15.00
CA ASP A 391 10.34 -2.30 16.43
C ASP A 391 11.55 -2.82 17.22
N ALA A 392 11.98 -4.07 16.96
CA ALA A 392 13.19 -4.61 17.56
C ALA A 392 14.45 -3.84 17.11
N LEU A 393 14.50 -3.43 15.83
CA LEU A 393 15.59 -2.59 15.30
C LEU A 393 15.58 -1.18 15.92
N ALA A 394 14.41 -0.59 16.17
CA ALA A 394 14.32 0.70 16.87
C ALA A 394 14.73 0.59 18.34
N SER A 395 14.33 -0.48 19.02
CA SER A 395 14.73 -0.77 20.40
C SER A 395 16.23 -1.05 20.52
N ASP A 396 16.82 -1.83 19.60
CA ASP A 396 18.26 -2.12 19.55
C ASP A 396 19.07 -0.86 19.19
N LEU A 397 18.57 0.02 18.32
CA LEU A 397 19.16 1.36 18.10
C LEU A 397 19.18 2.20 19.39
N GLY A 398 18.06 2.20 20.13
CA GLY A 398 17.95 2.81 21.44
C GLY A 398 19.03 2.31 22.39
N ALA A 399 19.03 1.00 22.64
CA ALA A 399 19.93 0.35 23.58
C ALA A 399 21.42 0.53 23.24
N ARG A 400 21.77 0.57 21.95
CA ARG A 400 23.17 0.72 21.51
C ARG A 400 23.69 2.15 21.61
N SER A 401 22.82 3.16 21.51
CA SER A 401 23.29 4.55 21.43
C SER A 401 22.26 5.60 21.83
N TRP A 402 21.06 5.54 21.25
CA TRP A 402 20.12 6.67 21.29
C TRP A 402 19.52 6.93 22.67
N ASP A 403 19.34 5.90 23.49
CA ASP A 403 18.80 6.05 24.85
C ASP A 403 19.68 6.95 25.73
N GLN A 404 20.98 7.04 25.41
CA GLN A 404 21.94 7.87 26.14
C GLN A 404 22.26 9.19 25.42
N ASN A 405 22.24 9.18 24.08
CA ASN A 405 22.84 10.25 23.29
C ASN A 405 21.87 10.96 22.33
N ALA A 406 20.58 10.59 22.33
CA ALA A 406 19.56 11.21 21.48
C ALA A 406 18.29 11.53 22.27
N ARG A 407 17.69 12.70 22.02
CA ARG A 407 16.39 13.10 22.58
C ARG A 407 15.50 13.67 21.50
N HIS A 408 14.35 13.05 21.28
CA HIS A 408 13.30 13.61 20.43
C HIS A 408 12.37 14.47 21.27
N VAL A 409 12.13 15.70 20.82
CA VAL A 409 11.19 16.64 21.45
C VAL A 409 10.02 16.86 20.51
N ALA A 410 8.88 16.25 20.83
CA ALA A 410 7.71 16.22 19.95
C ALA A 410 7.15 17.62 19.66
N SER A 411 7.14 18.52 20.65
CA SER A 411 6.67 19.91 20.46
C SER A 411 7.56 20.73 19.54
N TRP A 412 8.82 20.35 19.37
CA TRP A 412 9.76 20.98 18.45
C TRP A 412 9.85 20.27 17.10
N GLY A 413 9.42 19.00 17.04
CA GLY A 413 9.59 18.14 15.88
C GLY A 413 11.07 17.90 15.55
N LYS A 414 11.94 17.88 16.57
CA LYS A 414 13.40 17.82 16.40
C LYS A 414 14.03 16.76 17.29
N TRP A 415 15.09 16.16 16.76
CA TRP A 415 16.08 15.41 17.53
C TRP A 415 17.13 16.37 18.09
N LEU A 416 17.62 16.05 19.28
CA LEU A 416 18.82 16.61 19.86
C LEU A 416 19.81 15.49 20.11
N PHE A 417 21.09 15.73 19.81
CA PHE A 417 22.17 14.78 20.03
C PHE A 417 23.15 15.33 21.06
N TRP A 418 23.59 14.45 21.96
CA TRP A 418 24.60 14.81 22.95
C TRP A 418 25.96 15.00 22.28
N THR A 419 26.56 16.18 22.43
CA THR A 419 27.86 16.52 21.83
C THR A 419 29.05 16.07 22.68
N GLY A 420 28.80 15.56 23.88
CA GLY A 420 29.81 15.40 24.94
C GLY A 420 29.76 16.51 25.99
N THR A 421 29.13 17.65 25.68
CA THR A 421 29.02 18.80 26.61
C THR A 421 27.62 19.40 26.73
N HIS A 422 26.81 19.33 25.67
CA HIS A 422 25.45 19.86 25.63
C HIS A 422 24.62 19.10 24.58
N TRP A 423 23.30 19.29 24.63
CA TRP A 423 22.33 18.73 23.68
C TRP A 423 22.17 19.65 22.48
N GLN A 424 22.73 19.25 21.34
CA GLN A 424 22.64 20.03 20.12
C GLN A 424 21.47 19.58 19.25
N ALA A 425 20.62 20.53 18.85
CA ALA A 425 19.54 20.27 17.90
C ALA A 425 20.08 19.83 16.53
N ASP A 426 19.47 18.78 15.98
CA ASP A 426 19.78 18.27 14.64
C ASP A 426 19.27 19.23 13.56
N ASP A 427 20.20 19.78 12.78
CA ASP A 427 19.95 20.67 11.65
C ASP A 427 20.36 20.05 10.30
N ARG A 428 20.88 18.82 10.31
CA ARG A 428 21.50 18.15 9.15
C ARG A 428 20.87 16.84 8.77
N LEU A 429 19.82 16.43 9.49
CA LEU A 429 19.23 15.10 9.39
C LEU A 429 20.21 14.01 9.85
N ASP A 430 21.04 14.31 10.84
CA ASP A 430 21.99 13.38 11.43
C ASP A 430 21.28 12.16 12.03
N HIS A 431 20.05 12.31 12.52
CA HIS A 431 19.20 11.19 12.94
C HIS A 431 19.02 10.14 11.83
N LEU A 432 18.75 10.56 10.59
CA LEU A 432 18.63 9.63 9.45
C LEU A 432 19.98 9.03 9.06
N THR A 433 21.07 9.80 9.17
CA THR A 433 22.43 9.30 8.91
C THR A 433 22.83 8.21 9.91
N GLN A 434 22.53 8.41 11.20
CA GLN A 434 22.79 7.44 12.26
C GLN A 434 21.94 6.17 12.08
N VAL A 435 20.63 6.30 11.81
CA VAL A 435 19.75 5.14 11.54
C VAL A 435 20.25 4.31 10.36
N ARG A 436 20.65 4.98 9.25
CA ARG A 436 21.21 4.29 8.08
C ARG A 436 22.52 3.56 8.38
N THR A 437 23.36 4.15 9.22
CA THR A 437 24.65 3.57 9.61
C THR A 437 24.41 2.35 10.49
N TYR A 438 23.52 2.46 11.47
CA TYR A 438 23.06 1.36 12.31
C TYR A 438 22.50 0.19 11.49
N LEU A 439 21.54 0.45 10.58
CA LEU A 439 20.92 -0.60 9.76
C LEU A 439 21.90 -1.27 8.79
N ARG A 440 22.92 -0.55 8.29
CA ARG A 440 24.02 -1.15 7.51
C ARG A 440 24.83 -2.12 8.37
N GLY A 441 25.20 -1.70 9.59
CA GLY A 441 25.91 -2.56 10.54
C GLY A 441 25.12 -3.82 10.88
N ARG A 442 23.83 -3.69 11.18
CA ARG A 442 22.95 -4.85 11.43
C ARG A 442 22.81 -5.78 10.22
N ALA A 443 22.74 -5.22 9.01
CA ALA A 443 22.74 -6.02 7.78
C ALA A 443 24.06 -6.79 7.58
N ASP A 444 25.20 -6.20 7.94
CA ASP A 444 26.51 -6.86 7.88
C ASP A 444 26.62 -7.95 8.96
N GLU A 445 26.16 -7.69 10.19
CA GLU A 445 26.07 -8.67 11.28
C GLU A 445 25.21 -9.89 10.87
N LEU A 446 24.03 -9.65 10.28
CA LEU A 446 23.12 -10.69 9.78
C LEU A 446 23.76 -11.54 8.69
N THR A 447 24.42 -10.90 7.73
CA THR A 447 25.10 -11.61 6.63
C THR A 447 26.24 -12.46 7.18
N GLY A 448 27.06 -11.90 8.08
CA GLY A 448 28.16 -12.64 8.72
C GLY A 448 27.68 -13.81 9.57
N TRP A 449 26.56 -13.67 10.27
CA TRP A 449 25.91 -14.77 10.98
C TRP A 449 25.45 -15.88 10.01
N ALA A 450 24.78 -15.50 8.93
CA ALA A 450 24.26 -16.44 7.94
C ALA A 450 25.37 -17.22 7.24
N GLU A 451 26.49 -16.58 6.94
CA GLU A 451 27.70 -17.21 6.41
C GLU A 451 28.23 -18.33 7.32
N ARG A 452 28.36 -18.05 8.63
CA ARG A 452 28.83 -19.04 9.62
C ARG A 452 27.84 -20.19 9.78
N LYS A 453 26.54 -19.89 9.83
CA LYS A 453 25.49 -20.89 10.02
C LYS A 453 25.26 -21.74 8.77
N ALA A 454 25.42 -21.16 7.58
CA ALA A 454 25.32 -21.87 6.31
C ALA A 454 26.37 -22.98 6.18
N ALA A 455 27.61 -22.71 6.61
CA ALA A 455 28.68 -23.71 6.60
C ALA A 455 28.36 -24.93 7.49
N ALA A 456 27.67 -24.72 8.61
CA ALA A 456 27.20 -25.82 9.48
C ALA A 456 26.03 -26.58 8.84
N LEU A 457 25.09 -25.87 8.20
CA LEU A 457 23.91 -26.49 7.57
C LEU A 457 24.27 -27.33 6.33
N ASP A 458 25.19 -26.86 5.50
CA ASP A 458 25.62 -27.61 4.31
C ASP A 458 26.36 -28.91 4.67
N ALA A 459 26.92 -29.00 5.88
CA ALA A 459 27.50 -30.25 6.40
C ALA A 459 26.44 -31.30 6.76
N GLU A 460 25.22 -30.88 7.12
CA GLU A 460 24.09 -31.76 7.42
C GLU A 460 23.25 -32.07 6.18
N LYS A 461 23.05 -31.08 5.31
CA LYS A 461 22.27 -31.21 4.08
C LYS A 461 22.70 -30.19 3.04
N GLU A 462 23.30 -30.69 1.96
CA GLU A 462 23.80 -29.88 0.85
C GLU A 462 22.72 -28.96 0.28
N GLY A 463 23.03 -27.67 0.19
CA GLY A 463 22.17 -26.64 -0.42
C GLY A 463 21.24 -25.91 0.55
N GLU A 464 21.18 -26.28 1.84
CA GLU A 464 20.45 -25.49 2.85
C GLU A 464 21.19 -24.20 3.24
N GLY A 465 22.52 -24.21 3.21
CA GLY A 465 23.32 -23.01 3.48
C GLY A 465 23.16 -21.93 2.39
N ASP A 466 23.08 -22.32 1.12
CA ASP A 466 22.82 -21.39 0.00
C ASP A 466 21.49 -20.66 0.15
N LYS A 467 20.48 -21.37 0.62
CA LYS A 467 19.16 -20.79 0.86
C LYS A 467 19.19 -19.82 2.04
N LEU A 468 19.94 -20.12 3.12
CA LEU A 468 20.14 -19.21 4.25
C LEU A 468 20.86 -17.92 3.83
N ARG A 469 21.93 -18.05 3.03
CA ARG A 469 22.67 -16.89 2.48
C ARG A 469 21.76 -15.98 1.66
N ARG A 470 20.91 -16.57 0.82
CA ARG A 470 19.96 -15.82 -0.01
C ARG A 470 18.95 -15.06 0.85
N TRP A 471 18.35 -15.73 1.83
CA TRP A 471 17.42 -15.10 2.78
C TRP A 471 18.08 -13.93 3.52
N ALA A 472 19.29 -14.14 4.05
CA ALA A 472 20.01 -13.10 4.79
C ALA A 472 20.35 -11.90 3.90
N LYS A 473 20.74 -12.13 2.64
CA LYS A 473 20.99 -11.07 1.65
C LYS A 473 19.74 -10.26 1.34
N ASP A 474 18.59 -10.92 1.21
CA ASP A 474 17.30 -10.24 0.98
C ASP A 474 16.88 -9.40 2.18
N GLN A 475 17.04 -9.91 3.40
CA GLN A 475 16.78 -9.16 4.63
C GLN A 475 17.75 -7.99 4.82
N ALA A 476 19.04 -8.18 4.56
CA ALA A 476 20.06 -7.13 4.56
C ALA A 476 19.73 -6.02 3.56
N ARG A 477 19.21 -6.37 2.37
CA ARG A 477 18.71 -5.39 1.40
C ARG A 477 17.49 -4.63 1.94
N ASN A 478 16.55 -5.33 2.57
CA ASN A 478 15.35 -4.71 3.15
C ASN A 478 15.68 -3.72 4.28
N MET A 479 16.64 -4.05 5.16
CA MET A 479 17.11 -3.14 6.21
C MET A 479 17.67 -1.83 5.66
N ARG A 480 18.29 -1.87 4.47
CA ARG A 480 18.90 -0.70 3.82
C ARG A 480 17.89 0.11 2.99
N SER A 481 16.62 -0.29 2.97
CA SER A 481 15.57 0.39 2.22
C SER A 481 15.15 1.71 2.89
N LYS A 482 14.67 2.66 2.08
CA LYS A 482 14.11 3.94 2.57
C LYS A 482 12.98 3.70 3.60
N ASN A 483 12.14 2.69 3.36
CA ASN A 483 10.98 2.40 4.20
C ASN A 483 11.41 1.91 5.58
N THR A 484 12.37 0.99 5.65
CA THR A 484 12.88 0.50 6.94
C THR A 484 13.59 1.60 7.72
N VAL A 485 14.39 2.43 7.05
CA VAL A 485 15.03 3.60 7.67
C VAL A 485 13.99 4.53 8.28
N ALA A 486 12.94 4.89 7.52
CA ALA A 486 11.88 5.78 8.00
C ALA A 486 11.08 5.16 9.14
N ALA A 487 10.76 3.87 9.07
CA ALA A 487 9.98 3.18 10.10
C ALA A 487 10.76 3.05 11.42
N VAL A 488 12.03 2.65 11.36
CA VAL A 488 12.90 2.53 12.56
C VAL A 488 13.08 3.88 13.24
N GLU A 489 13.33 4.93 12.44
CA GLU A 489 13.43 6.29 12.96
C GLU A 489 12.13 6.77 13.61
N SER A 490 10.99 6.55 12.94
CA SER A 490 9.68 6.94 13.46
C SER A 490 9.34 6.23 14.76
N LEU A 491 9.63 4.93 14.87
CA LEU A 491 9.40 4.16 16.09
C LEU A 491 10.31 4.64 17.23
N ALA A 492 11.57 4.97 16.92
CA ALA A 492 12.51 5.52 17.89
C ALA A 492 12.03 6.86 18.50
N ARG A 493 11.23 7.66 17.79
CA ARG A 493 10.61 8.90 18.33
C ARG A 493 9.64 8.65 19.49
N SER A 494 9.16 7.41 19.64
CA SER A 494 8.29 6.99 20.73
C SER A 494 9.00 6.12 21.77
N ASN A 495 10.29 5.84 21.60
CA ASN A 495 11.07 5.10 22.57
C ASN A 495 11.29 5.96 23.82
N ARG A 496 10.72 5.54 24.95
CA ARG A 496 10.64 6.32 26.20
C ARG A 496 11.98 6.89 26.67
N ALA A 497 13.08 6.14 26.51
CA ALA A 497 14.40 6.59 26.94
C ALA A 497 15.03 7.63 25.99
N SER A 498 14.54 7.70 24.74
CA SER A 498 14.99 8.62 23.70
C SER A 498 14.04 9.81 23.49
N VAL A 499 13.04 10.02 24.37
CA VAL A 499 12.11 11.17 24.31
C VAL A 499 12.37 12.14 25.46
N ALA A 500 12.30 13.44 25.18
CA ALA A 500 12.31 14.50 26.20
C ALA A 500 11.19 15.51 25.97
N ARG A 501 10.79 16.18 27.06
CA ARG A 501 9.92 17.35 26.98
C ARG A 501 10.77 18.60 26.77
N ALA A 502 10.20 19.62 26.12
CA ALA A 502 10.87 20.90 25.93
C ALA A 502 11.27 21.58 27.25
N ASP A 503 10.45 21.43 28.30
CA ASP A 503 10.69 22.00 29.64
C ASP A 503 11.72 21.22 30.46
N ALA A 504 12.21 20.08 29.97
CA ALA A 504 13.29 19.35 30.62
C ALA A 504 14.66 19.98 30.32
N PHE A 505 14.77 20.75 29.23
CA PHE A 505 16.02 21.38 28.85
C PHE A 505 16.22 22.72 29.57
N ASP A 506 17.45 22.98 30.01
CA ASP A 506 17.86 24.19 30.72
C ASP A 506 16.96 24.51 31.95
N ALA A 507 16.45 23.46 32.60
CA ALA A 507 15.48 23.57 33.69
C ALA A 507 16.09 24.14 34.99
N ASP A 508 17.38 23.92 35.23
CA ASP A 508 18.12 24.53 36.33
C ASP A 508 18.96 25.72 35.83
N PRO A 509 18.53 26.97 36.08
CA PRO A 509 19.24 28.16 35.60
C PRO A 509 20.59 28.38 36.31
N LEU A 510 20.89 27.60 37.34
CA LEU A 510 22.15 27.67 38.08
C LEU A 510 23.16 26.60 37.62
N LEU A 511 22.82 25.78 36.63
CA LEU A 511 23.78 24.95 35.91
C LEU A 511 24.13 25.62 34.57
N LEU A 512 25.41 25.96 34.40
CA LEU A 512 25.90 26.61 33.19
C LEU A 512 26.78 25.65 32.38
N GLY A 513 26.35 25.33 31.15
CA GLY A 513 27.17 24.59 30.20
C GLY A 513 28.33 25.43 29.69
N THR A 514 29.54 24.86 29.72
CA THR A 514 30.76 25.47 29.17
C THR A 514 31.52 24.46 28.31
N PRO A 515 32.45 24.88 27.43
CA PRO A 515 33.29 23.94 26.68
C PRO A 515 34.11 22.98 27.56
N GLY A 516 34.34 23.32 28.83
CA GLY A 516 35.10 22.51 29.80
C GLY A 516 34.23 21.60 30.68
N GLY A 517 32.90 21.67 30.59
CA GLY A 517 31.97 20.94 31.46
C GLY A 517 30.83 21.81 31.99
N THR A 518 30.12 21.32 33.01
CA THR A 518 29.02 22.03 33.68
C THR A 518 29.54 22.75 34.91
N VAL A 519 29.27 24.05 35.03
CA VAL A 519 29.55 24.85 36.24
C VAL A 519 28.28 24.95 37.08
N ASP A 520 28.34 24.58 38.36
CA ASP A 520 27.28 24.89 39.32
C ASP A 520 27.49 26.30 39.89
N LEU A 521 26.63 27.25 39.52
CA LEU A 521 26.74 28.65 39.94
C LEU A 521 26.48 28.85 41.45
N ARG A 522 25.96 27.83 42.15
CA ARG A 522 25.77 27.87 43.61
C ARG A 522 27.08 27.67 44.35
N THR A 523 27.96 26.80 43.84
CA THR A 523 29.22 26.43 44.50
C THR A 523 30.44 27.02 43.81
N GLY A 524 30.33 27.31 42.51
CA GLY A 524 31.44 27.70 41.64
C GLY A 524 32.24 26.51 41.10
N ASP A 525 31.82 25.28 41.37
CA ASP A 525 32.54 24.08 40.96
C ASP A 525 32.30 23.75 39.48
N LEU A 526 33.38 23.42 38.78
CA LEU A 526 33.34 22.85 37.44
C LEU A 526 33.39 21.33 37.51
N ARG A 527 32.40 20.66 36.92
CA ARG A 527 32.37 19.20 36.79
C ARG A 527 32.23 18.78 35.33
N GLN A 528 32.48 17.50 35.06
CA GLN A 528 32.20 16.92 33.75
C GLN A 528 30.72 17.12 33.39
N ALA A 529 30.47 17.48 32.13
CA ALA A 529 29.12 17.65 31.63
C ALA A 529 28.41 16.29 31.59
N GLU A 530 27.16 16.26 32.08
CA GLU A 530 26.37 15.04 32.10
C GLU A 530 25.12 15.20 31.21
N PRO A 531 24.75 14.20 30.40
CA PRO A 531 23.52 14.26 29.59
C PRO A 531 22.26 14.50 30.43
N SER A 532 22.25 14.07 31.69
CA SER A 532 21.17 14.29 32.66
C SER A 532 20.99 15.75 33.07
N ASP A 533 21.98 16.61 32.84
CA ASP A 533 21.86 18.05 33.10
C ASP A 533 20.89 18.72 32.13
N MET A 534 20.63 18.08 30.98
CA MET A 534 19.69 18.56 29.95
C MET A 534 20.00 19.99 29.46
N ILE A 535 21.28 20.37 29.40
CA ILE A 535 21.72 21.68 28.92
C ILE A 535 21.78 21.69 27.38
N THR A 536 21.26 22.73 26.72
CA THR A 536 21.30 22.87 25.25
C THR A 536 22.37 23.82 24.72
#